data_AF-A0A2U2S1X6-F1
#
_entry.id   AF-A0A2U2S1X6-F1
#
_cell.length_a   1.000
_cell.length_b   1.000
_cell.length_c   1.000
_cell.angle_alpha   90.00
_cell.angle_beta   90.00
_cell.angle_gamma   90.00
#
_symmetry.space_group_name_H-M   'P 1'
#
loop_
_entity.id
_entity.type
_entity.pdbx_description
1 polymer ?
#
loop_
_entity_poly.entity_id
_entity_poly.type
_entity_poly.pdbx_seq_one_letter_code
_entity_poly.pdbx_strand_id
1 'polypeptide(L)'
;MKTNSLFLAAMLVLLLACSLGAPPNPPLATAPPPRPTQALSTVASAPAEALPTAPPASPAPTEPAASTPLSRPARPQVGLNFIRFYVDDSRRGAIDTRTPYLQPNWIFADFRALGIQAFRQAPLADLFWDVVEPQAGQWHFTEADTVLTVADFEPIVTLFALQYASPTPPWERDPARFQKTLGPEARAYLEAVIARYGPYIRYWEIGNEMDHWRAADPGEKRPGGAERLPLAPADGFRPQEQGIFLAQAAAFIRERDPDAVIVLPGLSAPADYPVETWFAGVIEGGGTDWFDVVNYHYYGNWQGYCHQRQSFQTFLEQHGLTDKPVWMTESGATRDPSLTTRTNYPNSPQAQAAEIFRRLAPAYALGDDLVMWHTYLDSPDLPGNDWRGYGLRTHGGEAQPAYYALQLFIRELIPFRQAEALSCDGRGANIFRFVRQDGAERYVIWGTGQFTVPQGISEQVSVIPAGQGNYAWQPTTPGQNIRLTEIPLLLR
;
A
#
# COMPACT_ATOMS: atom_id res chain seq x y z
N MET A 1 -25.99 -63.89 -9.75
CA MET A 1 -24.80 -64.48 -9.08
C MET A 1 -23.98 -63.32 -8.50
N LYS A 2 -23.73 -63.36 -7.17
CA LYS A 2 -22.57 -62.85 -6.39
C LYS A 2 -21.75 -61.67 -6.99
N THR A 3 -21.38 -60.57 -6.31
CA THR A 3 -21.34 -60.12 -4.91
C THR A 3 -20.81 -58.67 -4.87
N ASN A 4 -21.38 -57.84 -3.98
CA ASN A 4 -20.82 -56.78 -3.09
C ASN A 4 -19.67 -55.87 -3.59
N SER A 5 -19.77 -54.53 -3.63
CA SER A 5 -20.18 -53.52 -2.62
C SER A 5 -19.43 -53.61 -1.29
N LEU A 6 -18.24 -53.01 -1.24
CA LEU A 6 -17.47 -52.66 -0.03
C LEU A 6 -16.95 -51.22 -0.18
N PHE A 7 -16.77 -50.54 0.96
CA PHE A 7 -16.42 -49.12 1.15
C PHE A 7 -17.59 -48.12 1.23
N LEU A 8 -18.59 -48.47 2.04
CA LEU A 8 -19.35 -47.48 2.82
C LEU A 8 -19.69 -48.08 4.20
N ALA A 9 -18.67 -48.33 5.03
CA ALA A 9 -18.85 -48.84 6.39
C ALA A 9 -17.62 -48.54 7.26
N ALA A 10 -17.44 -47.27 7.63
CA ALA A 10 -16.54 -46.88 8.73
C ALA A 10 -16.94 -45.51 9.29
N MET A 11 -18.21 -45.31 9.66
CA MET A 11 -18.58 -44.12 10.43
C MET A 11 -19.91 -44.27 11.19
N LEU A 12 -20.12 -45.41 11.85
CA LEU A 12 -21.33 -45.61 12.69
C LEU A 12 -21.10 -46.58 13.85
N VAL A 13 -20.10 -46.32 14.70
CA VAL A 13 -20.05 -46.84 16.07
C VAL A 13 -19.27 -45.84 16.93
N LEU A 14 -19.97 -44.87 17.54
CA LEU A 14 -19.74 -44.35 18.90
C LEU A 14 -20.79 -43.25 19.20
N LEU A 15 -22.05 -43.66 19.26
CA LEU A 15 -23.14 -42.87 19.82
C LEU A 15 -23.83 -43.76 20.86
N LEU A 16 -23.30 -43.76 22.09
CA LEU A 16 -24.04 -43.85 23.35
C LEU A 16 -23.02 -43.84 24.51
N ALA A 17 -23.38 -43.12 25.58
CA ALA A 17 -22.67 -42.94 26.86
C ALA A 17 -21.73 -41.72 26.96
N CYS A 18 -22.33 -40.57 27.29
CA CYS A 18 -21.88 -39.67 28.37
C CYS A 18 -22.91 -38.55 28.56
N SER A 19 -23.93 -38.84 29.37
CA SER A 19 -24.82 -37.85 29.99
C SER A 19 -24.24 -37.44 31.33
N LEU A 20 -23.51 -36.33 31.38
CA LEU A 20 -23.20 -35.59 32.61
C LEU A 20 -23.31 -34.08 32.31
N GLY A 21 -23.99 -33.37 33.21
CA GLY A 21 -24.68 -32.11 32.96
C GLY A 21 -23.81 -30.92 32.55
N ALA A 22 -24.40 -30.07 31.72
CA ALA A 22 -23.93 -28.71 31.48
C ALA A 22 -24.05 -27.87 32.76
N PRO A 23 -23.06 -27.02 33.09
CA PRO A 23 -23.20 -26.04 34.16
C PRO A 23 -24.27 -24.99 33.80
N PRO A 24 -24.97 -24.42 34.80
CA PRO A 24 -25.99 -23.41 34.55
C PRO A 24 -25.41 -22.13 33.94
N ASN A 25 -26.20 -21.49 33.08
CA ASN A 25 -25.89 -20.17 32.52
C ASN A 25 -25.58 -19.16 33.63
N PRO A 26 -24.56 -18.30 33.48
CA PRO A 26 -24.38 -17.17 34.39
C PRO A 26 -25.60 -16.22 34.29
N PRO A 27 -25.99 -15.57 35.39
CA PRO A 27 -27.11 -14.65 35.39
C PRO A 27 -26.86 -13.46 34.46
N LEU A 28 -27.90 -13.08 33.73
CA LEU A 28 -27.97 -11.84 32.95
C LEU A 28 -27.52 -10.65 33.81
N ALA A 29 -26.51 -9.93 33.34
CA ALA A 29 -26.06 -8.69 33.95
C ALA A 29 -27.23 -7.69 34.00
N THR A 30 -27.49 -7.20 35.20
CA THR A 30 -28.44 -6.13 35.50
C THR A 30 -28.10 -4.86 34.73
N ALA A 31 -29.13 -4.23 34.14
CA ALA A 31 -29.02 -2.94 33.47
C ALA A 31 -28.34 -1.88 34.36
N PRO A 32 -27.48 -1.01 33.80
CA PRO A 32 -26.85 0.06 34.55
C PRO A 32 -27.89 1.08 35.04
N PRO A 33 -27.64 1.74 36.20
CA PRO A 33 -28.57 2.71 36.76
C PRO A 33 -28.73 3.94 35.84
N PRO A 34 -29.90 4.58 35.84
CA PRO A 34 -30.15 5.78 35.04
C PRO A 34 -29.21 6.91 35.46
N ARG A 35 -28.64 7.60 34.45
CA ARG A 35 -27.83 8.80 34.66
C ARG A 35 -28.64 9.88 35.39
N PRO A 36 -28.03 10.62 36.33
CA PRO A 36 -28.69 11.77 36.95
C PRO A 36 -28.93 12.86 35.91
N THR A 37 -30.19 13.30 35.84
CA THR A 37 -30.65 14.46 35.08
C THR A 37 -29.95 15.71 35.61
N GLN A 38 -29.05 16.30 34.83
CA GLN A 38 -28.57 17.65 35.11
C GLN A 38 -29.66 18.65 34.79
N ALA A 39 -30.02 19.45 35.80
CA ALA A 39 -30.95 20.56 35.68
C ALA A 39 -30.41 21.60 34.69
N LEU A 40 -31.28 22.00 33.76
CA LEU A 40 -31.10 23.16 32.89
C LEU A 40 -30.95 24.41 33.76
N SER A 41 -29.74 24.98 33.77
CA SER A 41 -29.51 26.32 34.30
C SER A 41 -29.89 27.33 33.22
N THR A 42 -30.80 28.23 33.58
CA THR A 42 -31.27 29.35 32.77
C THR A 42 -30.12 30.32 32.49
N VAL A 43 -29.67 30.41 31.24
CA VAL A 43 -28.76 31.47 30.78
C VAL A 43 -29.61 32.65 30.32
N ALA A 44 -29.32 33.80 30.92
CA ALA A 44 -29.91 35.09 30.60
C ALA A 44 -29.61 35.52 29.16
N SER A 45 -30.59 36.14 28.53
CA SER A 45 -30.55 36.76 27.21
C SER A 45 -29.55 37.92 27.15
N ALA A 46 -28.52 37.77 26.31
CA ALA A 46 -27.64 38.84 25.85
C ALA A 46 -28.17 39.45 24.52
N PRO A 47 -27.89 40.73 24.22
CA PRO A 47 -28.49 41.43 23.10
C PRO A 47 -27.93 40.97 21.74
N ALA A 48 -28.74 41.13 20.70
CA ALA A 48 -28.44 40.76 19.33
C ALA A 48 -27.20 41.49 18.79
N GLU A 49 -26.11 40.74 18.59
CA GLU A 49 -24.96 41.16 17.79
C GLU A 49 -25.24 40.95 16.30
N ALA A 50 -24.75 41.90 15.50
CA ALA A 50 -24.95 41.98 14.07
C ALA A 50 -24.35 40.77 13.32
N LEU A 51 -24.98 40.41 12.20
CA LEU A 51 -24.54 39.37 11.27
C LEU A 51 -23.06 39.55 10.88
N PRO A 52 -22.24 38.49 10.90
CA PRO A 52 -20.84 38.58 10.50
C PRO A 52 -20.74 38.85 9.00
N THR A 53 -19.97 39.89 8.67
CA THR A 53 -19.47 40.15 7.32
C THR A 53 -18.65 38.97 6.81
N ALA A 54 -18.73 38.71 5.49
CA ALA A 54 -18.01 37.64 4.80
C ALA A 54 -16.54 37.54 5.25
N PRO A 55 -16.00 36.32 5.44
CA PRO A 55 -14.61 36.14 5.82
C PRO A 55 -13.68 36.76 4.76
N PRO A 56 -12.54 37.35 5.16
CA PRO A 56 -11.57 37.87 4.22
C PRO A 56 -11.09 36.77 3.29
N ALA A 57 -10.95 37.09 2.00
CA ALA A 57 -10.35 36.20 1.02
C ALA A 57 -9.00 35.67 1.54
N SER A 58 -8.78 34.36 1.39
CA SER A 58 -7.48 33.74 1.67
C SER A 58 -6.37 34.52 0.96
N PRO A 59 -5.21 34.73 1.62
CA PRO A 59 -4.09 35.42 0.99
C PRO A 59 -3.75 34.72 -0.34
N ALA A 60 -3.46 35.53 -1.36
CA ALA A 60 -2.99 35.05 -2.64
C ALA A 60 -1.81 34.09 -2.43
N PRO A 61 -1.70 33.00 -3.23
CA PRO A 61 -0.64 32.03 -3.08
C PRO A 61 0.72 32.74 -3.13
N THR A 62 1.50 32.57 -2.06
CA THR A 62 2.90 33.00 -2.03
C THR A 62 3.60 32.36 -3.22
N GLU A 63 4.25 33.16 -4.07
CA GLU A 63 5.04 32.66 -5.19
C GLU A 63 6.00 31.56 -4.69
N PRO A 64 6.01 30.37 -5.33
CA PRO A 64 6.92 29.31 -4.93
C PRO A 64 8.37 29.80 -5.11
N ALA A 65 9.18 29.60 -4.07
CA ALA A 65 10.60 29.90 -4.11
C ALA A 65 11.24 29.22 -5.34
N ALA A 66 12.20 29.90 -5.97
CA ALA A 66 12.94 29.40 -7.14
C ALA A 66 13.32 27.92 -6.96
N SER A 67 12.97 27.09 -7.94
CA SER A 67 13.04 25.63 -7.83
C SER A 67 14.47 25.16 -7.60
N THR A 68 14.71 24.61 -6.41
CA THR A 68 15.92 23.83 -6.14
C THR A 68 15.99 22.68 -7.14
N PRO A 69 17.15 22.46 -7.82
CA PRO A 69 17.29 21.32 -8.72
C PRO A 69 16.93 20.00 -8.02
N LEU A 70 16.09 19.20 -8.64
CA LEU A 70 15.70 17.89 -8.11
C LEU A 70 16.90 16.92 -8.20
N SER A 71 17.24 16.27 -7.09
CA SER A 71 18.37 15.34 -6.96
C SER A 71 17.87 13.90 -6.78
N ARG A 72 16.98 13.47 -7.67
CA ARG A 72 16.27 12.19 -7.59
C ARG A 72 16.82 11.17 -8.60
N PRO A 73 16.82 9.87 -8.29
CA PRO A 73 17.14 8.86 -9.29
C PRO A 73 16.09 8.91 -10.41
N ALA A 74 16.54 8.84 -11.67
CA ALA A 74 15.64 8.86 -12.82
C ALA A 74 14.64 7.68 -12.82
N ARG A 75 15.04 6.55 -12.25
CA ARG A 75 14.22 5.34 -12.08
C ARG A 75 14.36 4.85 -10.64
N PRO A 76 13.44 5.22 -9.73
CA PRO A 76 13.48 4.71 -8.37
C PRO A 76 13.22 3.19 -8.39
N GLN A 77 14.01 2.45 -7.61
CA GLN A 77 13.85 1.00 -7.45
C GLN A 77 13.16 0.65 -6.14
N VAL A 78 13.32 1.46 -5.09
CA VAL A 78 12.79 1.15 -3.76
C VAL A 78 12.06 2.34 -3.15
N GLY A 79 10.92 2.07 -2.52
CA GLY A 79 10.15 3.08 -1.83
C GLY A 79 9.42 2.60 -0.59
N LEU A 80 8.71 3.54 0.04
CA LEU A 80 7.82 3.26 1.16
C LEU A 80 6.41 3.78 0.86
N ASN A 81 5.41 3.01 1.29
CA ASN A 81 4.01 3.35 1.15
C ASN A 81 3.38 3.73 2.50
N PHE A 82 2.38 4.61 2.44
CA PHE A 82 1.53 5.01 3.57
C PHE A 82 2.32 5.70 4.68
N ILE A 83 2.82 6.91 4.39
CA ILE A 83 3.71 7.65 5.28
C ILE A 83 2.91 8.66 6.09
N ARG A 84 2.84 8.45 7.41
CA ARG A 84 2.19 9.39 8.32
C ARG A 84 3.15 10.51 8.70
N PHE A 85 3.20 11.53 7.87
CA PHE A 85 3.86 12.80 8.21
C PHE A 85 3.08 13.59 9.26
N TYR A 86 1.77 13.42 9.33
CA TYR A 86 0.88 14.15 10.22
C TYR A 86 -0.20 13.24 10.79
N VAL A 87 -0.90 13.73 11.81
CA VAL A 87 -2.03 13.05 12.45
C VAL A 87 -3.22 14.00 12.47
N ASP A 88 -4.40 13.48 12.10
CA ASP A 88 -5.66 14.23 12.11
C ASP A 88 -6.04 14.70 13.52
N ASP A 89 -6.58 15.90 13.61
CA ASP A 89 -7.14 16.57 14.79
C ASP A 89 -8.16 15.72 15.55
N SER A 90 -8.96 14.93 14.83
CA SER A 90 -9.88 13.95 15.46
C SER A 90 -9.15 12.88 16.29
N ARG A 91 -7.84 12.69 16.05
CA ARG A 91 -6.95 11.77 16.75
C ARG A 91 -5.90 12.50 17.62
N ARG A 92 -5.84 13.84 17.60
CA ARG A 92 -4.91 14.66 18.42
C ARG A 92 -5.08 14.44 19.92
N GLY A 93 -6.27 14.03 20.37
CA GLY A 93 -6.52 13.71 21.78
C GLY A 93 -5.64 12.57 22.34
N ALA A 94 -4.98 11.79 21.47
CA ALA A 94 -4.14 10.65 21.86
C ALA A 94 -2.66 10.75 21.43
N ILE A 95 -2.27 11.73 20.60
CA ILE A 95 -0.93 11.79 19.99
C ILE A 95 -0.42 13.23 19.95
N ASP A 96 0.73 13.50 20.57
CA ASP A 96 1.44 14.78 20.45
C ASP A 96 1.94 14.95 19.01
N THR A 97 1.42 15.94 18.29
CA THR A 97 1.84 16.23 16.91
C THR A 97 3.28 16.76 16.83
N ARG A 98 3.91 17.13 17.96
CA ARG A 98 5.34 17.50 18.03
C ARG A 98 6.27 16.30 18.11
N THR A 99 5.72 15.10 18.12
CA THR A 99 6.46 13.86 18.05
C THR A 99 7.37 13.86 16.82
N PRO A 100 8.71 13.75 16.98
CA PRO A 100 9.64 13.92 15.87
C PRO A 100 9.40 12.99 14.68
N TYR A 101 8.98 11.74 14.91
CA TYR A 101 8.73 10.77 13.84
C TYR A 101 7.40 10.97 13.10
N LEU A 102 6.65 12.01 13.43
CA LEU A 102 5.51 12.54 12.69
C LEU A 102 5.86 13.95 12.17
N GLN A 103 7.12 14.18 11.80
CA GLN A 103 7.57 15.44 11.23
C GLN A 103 8.40 15.17 9.98
N PRO A 104 8.16 15.89 8.86
CA PRO A 104 8.86 15.65 7.59
C PRO A 104 10.37 15.57 7.70
N ASN A 105 11.01 16.50 8.41
CA ASN A 105 12.47 16.55 8.52
C ASN A 105 13.08 15.28 9.13
N TRP A 106 12.44 14.72 10.15
CA TRP A 106 12.92 13.49 10.78
C TRP A 106 12.70 12.29 9.88
N ILE A 107 11.51 12.16 9.29
CA ILE A 107 11.16 11.06 8.38
C ILE A 107 12.10 11.06 7.17
N PHE A 108 12.36 12.21 6.57
CA PHE A 108 13.29 12.31 5.44
C PHE A 108 14.75 12.09 5.83
N ALA A 109 15.17 12.47 7.03
CA ALA A 109 16.48 12.08 7.55
C ALA A 109 16.61 10.55 7.69
N ASP A 110 15.53 9.90 8.11
CA ASP A 110 15.46 8.46 8.25
C ASP A 110 15.41 7.72 6.90
N PHE A 111 14.68 8.27 5.93
CA PHE A 111 14.67 7.79 4.55
C PHE A 111 16.07 7.82 3.94
N ARG A 112 16.85 8.88 4.21
CA ARG A 112 18.27 8.94 3.81
C ARG A 112 19.09 7.82 4.46
N ALA A 113 18.86 7.51 5.74
CA ALA A 113 19.57 6.45 6.45
C ALA A 113 19.22 5.04 5.95
N LEU A 114 18.00 4.84 5.45
CA LEU A 114 17.55 3.62 4.79
C LEU A 114 18.01 3.51 3.33
N GLY A 115 18.22 4.63 2.65
CA GLY A 115 18.45 4.68 1.20
C GLY A 115 17.16 4.59 0.37
N ILE A 116 16.05 5.09 0.91
CA ILE A 116 14.77 5.19 0.20
C ILE A 116 14.89 6.18 -0.96
N GLN A 117 14.25 5.86 -2.09
CA GLN A 117 14.32 6.67 -3.31
C GLN A 117 12.98 7.33 -3.64
N ALA A 118 11.87 6.63 -3.36
CA ALA A 118 10.52 7.11 -3.60
C ALA A 118 9.61 6.92 -2.38
N PHE A 119 8.56 7.73 -2.31
CA PHE A 119 7.50 7.55 -1.32
C PHE A 119 6.13 7.77 -1.95
N ARG A 120 5.13 7.06 -1.44
CA ARG A 120 3.76 7.05 -1.97
C ARG A 120 2.77 7.06 -0.82
N GLN A 121 1.62 7.69 -1.05
CA GLN A 121 0.52 7.80 -0.10
C GLN A 121 0.96 8.41 1.22
N ALA A 122 0.80 9.72 1.34
CA ALA A 122 1.11 10.45 2.57
C ALA A 122 -0.17 11.02 3.18
N PRO A 123 -0.95 10.27 4.01
CA PRO A 123 -2.18 10.81 4.57
C PRO A 123 -2.01 12.21 5.16
N LEU A 124 -2.92 13.12 4.79
CA LEU A 124 -2.90 14.57 5.06
C LEU A 124 -1.86 15.40 4.30
N ALA A 125 -0.80 14.82 3.76
CA ALA A 125 0.24 15.51 2.98
C ALA A 125 0.31 15.07 1.50
N ASP A 126 -0.61 14.20 1.07
CA ASP A 126 -0.85 13.84 -0.32
C ASP A 126 -1.93 14.75 -0.92
N LEU A 127 -2.24 14.56 -2.20
CA LEU A 127 -3.18 15.39 -2.93
C LEU A 127 -4.59 14.79 -3.03
N PHE A 128 -5.04 14.03 -2.01
CA PHE A 128 -6.43 13.59 -1.97
C PHE A 128 -7.38 14.80 -2.02
N TRP A 129 -8.40 14.74 -2.87
CA TRP A 129 -9.31 15.85 -3.15
C TRP A 129 -10.05 16.30 -1.88
N ASP A 130 -10.50 15.36 -1.05
CA ASP A 130 -11.15 15.67 0.22
C ASP A 130 -10.21 16.30 1.27
N VAL A 131 -8.90 16.13 1.10
CA VAL A 131 -7.88 16.73 1.95
C VAL A 131 -7.53 18.13 1.47
N VAL A 132 -7.24 18.30 0.18
CA VAL A 132 -6.75 19.58 -0.36
C VAL A 132 -7.87 20.54 -0.73
N GLU A 133 -9.10 20.06 -0.91
CA GLU A 133 -10.30 20.87 -1.12
C GLU A 133 -11.48 20.23 -0.36
N PRO A 134 -11.54 20.32 0.97
CA PRO A 134 -12.64 19.71 1.74
C PRO A 134 -14.02 20.36 1.46
N GLN A 135 -14.04 21.58 0.95
CA GLN A 135 -15.22 22.31 0.50
C GLN A 135 -14.89 23.10 -0.75
N ALA A 136 -15.88 23.33 -1.62
CA ALA A 136 -15.70 24.05 -2.88
C ALA A 136 -14.92 25.36 -2.70
N GLY A 137 -13.78 25.45 -3.39
CA GLY A 137 -12.90 26.62 -3.39
C GLY A 137 -12.11 26.87 -2.09
N GLN A 138 -12.22 26.00 -1.09
CA GLN A 138 -11.45 26.09 0.15
C GLN A 138 -10.23 25.17 0.08
N TRP A 139 -9.08 25.74 -0.29
CA TRP A 139 -7.85 25.00 -0.55
C TRP A 139 -6.94 24.84 0.66
N HIS A 140 -6.51 23.62 0.94
CA HIS A 140 -5.59 23.26 2.03
C HIS A 140 -4.32 22.59 1.48
N PHE A 141 -3.21 23.33 1.41
CA PHE A 141 -1.94 22.83 0.85
C PHE A 141 -0.80 22.75 1.86
N THR A 142 -1.00 23.20 3.10
CA THR A 142 0.07 23.40 4.08
C THR A 142 0.93 22.15 4.30
N GLU A 143 0.32 21.00 4.55
CA GLU A 143 1.02 19.74 4.79
C GLU A 143 1.71 19.23 3.52
N ALA A 144 1.01 19.25 2.38
CA ALA A 144 1.55 18.84 1.09
C ALA A 144 2.76 19.70 0.67
N ASP A 145 2.75 21.00 0.93
CA ASP A 145 3.87 21.92 0.65
C ASP A 145 5.15 21.54 1.39
N THR A 146 5.05 20.93 2.56
CA THR A 146 6.24 20.53 3.33
C THR A 146 6.81 19.17 2.93
N VAL A 147 6.02 18.37 2.21
CA VAL A 147 6.33 16.96 1.89
C VAL A 147 6.62 16.76 0.41
N LEU A 148 5.82 17.35 -0.48
CA LEU A 148 5.87 17.08 -1.92
C LEU A 148 6.92 17.91 -2.68
N THR A 149 7.38 19.02 -2.10
CA THR A 149 8.40 19.89 -2.72
C THR A 149 9.84 19.47 -2.38
N VAL A 150 10.03 18.30 -1.76
CA VAL A 150 11.38 17.83 -1.38
C VAL A 150 12.19 17.43 -2.61
N ALA A 151 13.45 17.89 -2.67
CA ALA A 151 14.30 17.67 -3.84
C ALA A 151 14.96 16.28 -3.89
N ASP A 152 15.11 15.62 -2.74
CA ASP A 152 15.95 14.41 -2.61
C ASP A 152 15.19 13.09 -2.88
N PHE A 153 13.86 13.11 -2.77
CA PHE A 153 13.02 11.91 -2.85
C PHE A 153 11.94 12.08 -3.90
N GLU A 154 11.58 11.00 -4.57
CA GLU A 154 10.55 10.99 -5.61
C GLU A 154 9.15 10.73 -5.00
N PRO A 155 8.29 11.74 -4.90
CA PRO A 155 6.88 11.53 -4.57
C PRO A 155 6.14 10.86 -5.73
N ILE A 156 5.37 9.83 -5.40
CA ILE A 156 4.31 9.30 -6.26
C ILE A 156 3.00 9.74 -5.62
N VAL A 157 2.34 10.71 -6.24
CA VAL A 157 1.16 11.39 -5.69
C VAL A 157 -0.09 10.63 -6.06
N THR A 158 -0.95 10.38 -5.08
CA THR A 158 -2.26 9.77 -5.32
C THR A 158 -3.34 10.85 -5.35
N LEU A 159 -4.02 10.98 -6.49
CA LEU A 159 -5.08 11.95 -6.72
C LEU A 159 -6.46 11.44 -6.29
N PHE A 160 -7.44 12.35 -6.21
CA PHE A 160 -8.84 12.09 -5.91
C PHE A 160 -9.08 11.53 -4.51
N ALA A 161 -9.06 10.21 -4.33
CA ALA A 161 -9.31 9.60 -3.03
C ALA A 161 -8.47 8.34 -2.86
N LEU A 162 -8.11 8.03 -1.61
CA LEU A 162 -7.32 6.85 -1.28
C LEU A 162 -8.03 5.54 -1.67
N GLN A 163 -9.35 5.49 -1.59
CA GLN A 163 -10.15 4.40 -2.13
C GLN A 163 -11.39 5.01 -2.75
N TYR A 164 -11.99 4.33 -3.73
CA TYR A 164 -13.21 4.80 -4.39
C TYR A 164 -13.06 6.18 -5.06
N ALA A 165 -11.90 6.45 -5.67
CA ALA A 165 -11.69 7.66 -6.44
C ALA A 165 -12.79 7.83 -7.51
N SER A 166 -13.27 9.06 -7.67
CA SER A 166 -14.30 9.42 -8.66
C SER A 166 -14.16 10.88 -9.06
N PRO A 167 -14.74 11.32 -10.19
CA PRO A 167 -14.78 12.74 -10.54
C PRO A 167 -15.85 13.53 -9.75
N THR A 168 -16.55 12.90 -8.80
CA THR A 168 -17.54 13.58 -7.98
C THR A 168 -16.86 14.32 -6.82
N PRO A 169 -17.18 15.62 -6.60
CA PRO A 169 -16.60 16.36 -5.50
C PRO A 169 -16.88 15.71 -4.14
N PRO A 170 -15.91 15.72 -3.21
CA PRO A 170 -16.01 15.00 -1.93
C PRO A 170 -17.11 15.56 -0.99
N TRP A 171 -17.54 16.81 -1.20
CA TRP A 171 -18.64 17.44 -0.47
C TRP A 171 -20.03 17.19 -1.09
N GLU A 172 -20.12 16.54 -2.25
CA GLU A 172 -21.42 16.14 -2.83
C GLU A 172 -22.05 15.02 -1.99
N ARG A 173 -23.37 15.09 -1.80
CA ARG A 173 -24.14 14.17 -0.96
C ARG A 173 -25.34 13.56 -1.67
N ASP A 174 -25.73 14.08 -2.84
CA ASP A 174 -26.84 13.55 -3.64
C ASP A 174 -26.33 12.51 -4.65
N PRO A 175 -26.73 11.22 -4.52
CA PRO A 175 -26.32 10.18 -5.47
C PRO A 175 -26.73 10.48 -6.91
N ALA A 176 -27.78 11.27 -7.14
CA ALA A 176 -28.22 11.66 -8.48
C ALA A 176 -27.24 12.65 -9.14
N ARG A 177 -26.33 13.26 -8.38
CA ARG A 177 -25.28 14.16 -8.87
C ARG A 177 -23.92 13.48 -9.01
N PHE A 178 -23.86 12.16 -8.82
CA PHE A 178 -22.63 11.41 -9.05
C PHE A 178 -22.17 11.56 -10.50
N GLN A 179 -20.90 11.93 -10.67
CA GLN A 179 -20.26 12.09 -11.96
C GLN A 179 -19.51 10.81 -12.31
N LYS A 180 -19.69 10.32 -13.54
CA LYS A 180 -18.95 9.17 -14.11
C LYS A 180 -17.86 9.59 -15.09
N THR A 181 -17.75 10.89 -15.37
CA THR A 181 -16.79 11.50 -16.31
C THR A 181 -16.22 12.77 -15.70
N LEU A 182 -15.09 13.26 -16.24
CA LEU A 182 -14.36 14.39 -15.70
C LEU A 182 -15.14 15.72 -15.90
N GLY A 183 -15.92 16.11 -14.89
CA GLY A 183 -16.68 17.35 -14.85
C GLY A 183 -15.86 18.58 -14.41
N PRO A 184 -16.51 19.76 -14.34
CA PRO A 184 -15.83 21.04 -14.12
C PRO A 184 -15.15 21.14 -12.75
N GLU A 185 -15.74 20.59 -11.70
CA GLU A 185 -15.14 20.62 -10.36
C GLU A 185 -13.86 19.78 -10.28
N ALA A 186 -13.89 18.56 -10.84
CA ALA A 186 -12.70 17.71 -10.92
C ALA A 186 -11.59 18.35 -11.76
N ARG A 187 -11.93 19.06 -12.84
CA ARG A 187 -10.96 19.84 -13.64
C ARG A 187 -10.35 20.99 -12.84
N ALA A 188 -11.16 21.73 -12.08
CA ALA A 188 -10.65 22.82 -11.23
C ALA A 188 -9.69 22.29 -10.15
N TYR A 189 -10.01 21.14 -9.56
CA TYR A 189 -9.11 20.42 -8.66
C TYR A 189 -7.80 20.02 -9.32
N LEU A 190 -7.85 19.34 -10.47
CA LEU A 190 -6.65 18.96 -11.21
C LEU A 190 -5.82 20.19 -11.61
N GLU A 191 -6.47 21.25 -12.09
CA GLU A 191 -5.81 22.51 -12.46
C GLU A 191 -5.06 23.13 -11.28
N ALA A 192 -5.69 23.21 -10.10
CA ALA A 192 -5.07 23.76 -8.91
C ALA A 192 -3.85 22.93 -8.45
N VAL A 193 -3.95 21.60 -8.43
CA VAL A 193 -2.84 20.74 -7.98
C VAL A 193 -1.70 20.69 -8.99
N ILE A 194 -1.98 20.61 -10.30
CA ILE A 194 -0.95 20.59 -11.34
C ILE A 194 -0.20 21.92 -11.37
N ALA A 195 -0.92 23.05 -11.36
CA ALA A 195 -0.30 24.36 -11.37
C ALA A 195 0.64 24.58 -10.17
N ARG A 196 0.29 24.00 -9.01
CA ARG A 196 1.09 24.11 -7.79
C ARG A 196 2.26 23.13 -7.74
N TYR A 197 2.05 21.87 -8.14
CA TYR A 197 2.99 20.78 -7.87
C TYR A 197 3.67 20.18 -9.11
N GLY A 198 3.23 20.49 -10.34
CA GLY A 198 3.89 20.07 -11.58
C GLY A 198 5.41 20.26 -11.60
N PRO A 199 5.97 21.38 -11.10
CA PRO A 199 7.42 21.56 -11.02
C PRO A 199 8.16 20.58 -10.09
N TYR A 200 7.44 19.87 -9.21
CA TYR A 200 8.00 19.01 -8.16
C TYR A 200 7.56 17.54 -8.28
N ILE A 201 6.54 17.23 -9.07
CA ILE A 201 5.95 15.89 -9.17
C ILE A 201 6.10 15.39 -10.59
N ARG A 202 6.67 14.19 -10.74
CA ARG A 202 6.68 13.49 -12.03
C ARG A 202 5.56 12.46 -12.13
N TYR A 203 5.28 11.75 -11.04
CA TYR A 203 4.41 10.58 -11.06
C TYR A 203 3.06 10.87 -10.44
N TRP A 204 2.01 10.79 -11.28
CA TRP A 204 0.63 11.08 -10.93
C TRP A 204 -0.20 9.80 -10.97
N GLU A 205 -0.55 9.27 -9.80
CA GLU A 205 -1.43 8.12 -9.65
C GLU A 205 -2.89 8.56 -9.54
N ILE A 206 -3.75 8.10 -10.45
CA ILE A 206 -5.13 8.59 -10.54
C ILE A 206 -6.08 7.76 -9.67
N GLY A 207 -5.89 7.82 -8.35
CA GLY A 207 -6.65 7.04 -7.37
C GLY A 207 -5.95 5.78 -6.92
N ASN A 208 -6.58 4.99 -6.04
CA ASN A 208 -6.00 3.77 -5.48
C ASN A 208 -7.09 2.72 -5.19
N GLU A 209 -6.78 1.44 -5.46
CA GLU A 209 -7.69 0.29 -5.27
C GLU A 209 -9.10 0.54 -5.81
N MET A 210 -9.17 1.11 -7.01
CA MET A 210 -10.44 1.47 -7.64
C MET A 210 -11.30 0.24 -7.98
N ASP A 211 -10.73 -0.96 -7.99
CA ASP A 211 -11.46 -2.22 -8.05
C ASP A 211 -12.41 -2.44 -6.86
N HIS A 212 -12.24 -1.71 -5.75
CA HIS A 212 -13.19 -1.70 -4.64
C HIS A 212 -14.57 -1.12 -5.01
N TRP A 213 -14.68 -0.33 -6.08
CA TRP A 213 -15.96 0.10 -6.62
C TRP A 213 -16.92 -1.06 -6.96
N ARG A 214 -16.42 -2.30 -7.07
CA ARG A 214 -17.27 -3.51 -7.16
C ARG A 214 -18.35 -3.58 -6.09
N ALA A 215 -18.12 -2.97 -4.92
CA ALA A 215 -19.08 -2.93 -3.84
C ALA A 215 -20.36 -2.13 -4.19
N ALA A 216 -20.30 -1.26 -5.21
CA ALA A 216 -21.43 -0.49 -5.73
C ALA A 216 -22.01 -1.09 -7.02
N ASP A 217 -21.33 -2.04 -7.68
CA ASP A 217 -21.73 -2.52 -9.00
C ASP A 217 -22.95 -3.46 -8.94
N PRO A 218 -24.00 -3.23 -9.77
CA PRO A 218 -25.17 -4.08 -9.82
C PRO A 218 -24.81 -5.53 -10.19
N GLY A 219 -25.22 -6.47 -9.35
CA GLY A 219 -24.99 -7.91 -9.57
C GLY A 219 -23.76 -8.45 -8.83
N GLU A 220 -22.89 -7.60 -8.29
CA GLU A 220 -21.77 -8.03 -7.47
C GLU A 220 -22.17 -8.27 -6.01
N LYS A 221 -21.51 -9.24 -5.38
CA LYS A 221 -21.70 -9.47 -3.95
C LYS A 221 -20.95 -8.38 -3.19
N ARG A 222 -21.71 -7.51 -2.51
CA ARG A 222 -21.13 -6.49 -1.63
C ARG A 222 -20.17 -7.14 -0.61
N PRO A 223 -18.88 -6.78 -0.60
CA PRO A 223 -17.95 -7.26 0.41
C PRO A 223 -18.37 -6.76 1.80
N GLY A 224 -18.01 -7.49 2.86
CA GLY A 224 -18.23 -7.01 4.23
C GLY A 224 -17.50 -5.69 4.48
N GLY A 225 -18.14 -4.73 5.14
CA GLY A 225 -17.63 -3.36 5.30
C GLY A 225 -18.12 -2.35 4.25
N ALA A 226 -18.84 -2.79 3.22
CA ALA A 226 -19.45 -1.93 2.20
C ALA A 226 -20.55 -0.98 2.76
N GLU A 227 -20.94 -1.10 4.03
CA GLU A 227 -21.81 -0.12 4.70
C GLU A 227 -21.19 1.29 4.80
N ARG A 228 -19.90 1.46 4.51
CA ARG A 228 -19.17 2.74 4.55
C ARG A 228 -18.76 3.26 3.17
N LEU A 229 -19.42 2.81 2.11
CA LEU A 229 -19.16 3.36 0.79
C LEU A 229 -19.33 4.89 0.83
N PRO A 230 -18.47 5.64 0.14
CA PRO A 230 -18.74 7.06 -0.11
C PRO A 230 -19.99 7.19 -1.00
N LEU A 231 -20.27 8.40 -1.46
CA LEU A 231 -21.37 8.64 -2.39
C LEU A 231 -21.25 7.70 -3.60
N ALA A 232 -22.22 6.79 -3.75
CA ALA A 232 -22.24 5.80 -4.81
C ALA A 232 -23.53 5.94 -5.64
N PRO A 233 -23.45 5.91 -6.98
CA PRO A 233 -24.62 5.97 -7.84
C PRO A 233 -25.44 4.67 -7.72
N ALA A 234 -26.76 4.78 -7.88
CA ALA A 234 -27.67 3.63 -7.70
C ALA A 234 -27.46 2.52 -8.75
N ASP A 235 -26.92 2.86 -9.92
CA ASP A 235 -26.63 1.97 -11.04
C ASP A 235 -25.16 1.49 -11.08
N GLY A 236 -24.37 1.80 -10.04
CA GLY A 236 -22.95 1.45 -9.94
C GLY A 236 -22.03 2.35 -10.77
N PHE A 237 -20.73 2.09 -10.68
CA PHE A 237 -19.71 2.81 -11.42
C PHE A 237 -18.77 1.78 -12.03
N ARG A 238 -19.15 1.28 -13.20
CA ARG A 238 -18.57 0.07 -13.78
C ARG A 238 -17.11 0.28 -14.19
N PRO A 239 -16.28 -0.77 -14.27
CA PRO A 239 -14.89 -0.66 -14.69
C PRO A 239 -14.67 0.10 -16.01
N GLN A 240 -15.55 -0.07 -17.01
CA GLN A 240 -15.48 0.68 -18.27
C GLN A 240 -15.72 2.19 -18.08
N GLU A 241 -16.69 2.55 -17.24
CA GLU A 241 -16.98 3.96 -16.91
C GLU A 241 -15.80 4.58 -16.14
N GLN A 242 -15.20 3.80 -15.22
CA GLN A 242 -13.98 4.19 -14.52
C GLN A 242 -12.83 4.40 -15.51
N GLY A 243 -12.62 3.51 -16.49
CA GLY A 243 -11.61 3.65 -17.53
C GLY A 243 -11.77 4.93 -18.36
N ILE A 244 -12.99 5.29 -18.72
CA ILE A 244 -13.28 6.56 -19.42
C ILE A 244 -12.88 7.77 -18.55
N PHE A 245 -13.29 7.77 -17.28
CA PHE A 245 -12.93 8.84 -16.34
C PHE A 245 -11.40 8.97 -16.19
N LEU A 246 -10.70 7.85 -15.98
CA LEU A 246 -9.25 7.82 -15.80
C LEU A 246 -8.52 8.36 -17.04
N ALA A 247 -8.95 7.94 -18.23
CA ALA A 247 -8.38 8.43 -19.49
C ALA A 247 -8.60 9.94 -19.67
N GLN A 248 -9.77 10.47 -19.30
CA GLN A 248 -10.04 11.91 -19.33
C GLN A 248 -9.18 12.70 -18.34
N ALA A 249 -9.01 12.18 -17.12
CA ALA A 249 -8.15 12.80 -16.11
C ALA A 249 -6.68 12.83 -16.58
N ALA A 250 -6.17 11.72 -17.11
CA ALA A 250 -4.83 11.63 -17.66
C ALA A 250 -4.60 12.60 -18.84
N ALA A 251 -5.55 12.69 -19.77
CA ALA A 251 -5.47 13.64 -20.88
C ALA A 251 -5.43 15.10 -20.38
N PHE A 252 -6.26 15.43 -19.37
CA PHE A 252 -6.28 16.76 -18.76
C PHE A 252 -4.97 17.11 -18.06
N ILE A 253 -4.35 16.13 -17.37
CA ILE A 253 -3.05 16.27 -16.74
C ILE A 253 -1.98 16.55 -17.79
N ARG A 254 -1.87 15.72 -18.83
CA ARG A 254 -0.82 15.85 -19.86
C ARG A 254 -0.90 17.15 -20.67
N GLU A 255 -2.08 17.72 -20.84
CA GLU A 255 -2.23 19.04 -21.48
C GLU A 255 -1.52 20.15 -20.69
N ARG A 256 -1.40 19.99 -19.37
CA ARG A 256 -0.89 21.02 -18.44
C ARG A 256 0.50 20.69 -17.90
N ASP A 257 0.81 19.40 -17.80
CA ASP A 257 2.10 18.87 -17.41
C ASP A 257 2.56 17.85 -18.47
N PRO A 258 3.26 18.31 -19.53
CA PRO A 258 3.75 17.44 -20.59
C PRO A 258 4.78 16.40 -20.14
N ASP A 259 5.42 16.61 -18.98
CA ASP A 259 6.42 15.71 -18.39
C ASP A 259 5.80 14.69 -17.42
N ALA A 260 4.48 14.77 -17.20
CA ALA A 260 3.74 13.87 -16.34
C ALA A 260 3.89 12.40 -16.77
N VAL A 261 4.24 11.56 -15.80
CA VAL A 261 4.14 10.11 -15.89
C VAL A 261 2.88 9.68 -15.16
N ILE A 262 1.93 9.12 -15.92
CA ILE A 262 0.64 8.69 -15.38
C ILE A 262 0.76 7.26 -14.85
N VAL A 263 0.45 7.08 -13.58
CA VAL A 263 0.43 5.78 -12.89
C VAL A 263 -1.02 5.30 -12.81
N LEU A 264 -1.25 4.05 -13.24
CA LEU A 264 -2.54 3.36 -13.07
C LEU A 264 -2.96 3.40 -11.58
N PRO A 265 -4.25 3.39 -11.23
CA PRO A 265 -4.64 3.15 -9.85
C PRO A 265 -4.11 1.78 -9.38
N GLY A 266 -3.47 1.74 -8.21
CA GLY A 266 -2.96 0.48 -7.64
C GLY A 266 -4.05 -0.59 -7.53
N LEU A 267 -3.91 -1.69 -8.28
CA LEU A 267 -4.81 -2.85 -8.18
C LEU A 267 -4.69 -3.47 -6.79
N SER A 268 -5.80 -3.78 -6.12
CA SER A 268 -5.77 -4.37 -4.77
C SER A 268 -5.11 -5.76 -4.69
N ALA A 269 -5.04 -6.48 -5.82
CA ALA A 269 -4.30 -7.73 -5.97
C ALA A 269 -3.98 -8.01 -7.46
N PRO A 270 -2.92 -8.78 -7.78
CA PRO A 270 -2.59 -9.17 -9.15
C PRO A 270 -3.32 -10.46 -9.57
N ALA A 271 -4.60 -10.62 -9.20
CA ALA A 271 -5.39 -11.82 -9.47
C ALA A 271 -6.90 -11.53 -9.42
N ASP A 272 -7.71 -12.50 -9.86
CA ASP A 272 -9.18 -12.52 -9.75
C ASP A 272 -9.85 -11.23 -10.28
N TYR A 273 -10.83 -10.69 -9.55
CA TYR A 273 -11.62 -9.54 -9.95
C TYR A 273 -10.79 -8.29 -10.32
N PRO A 274 -9.78 -7.85 -9.52
CA PRO A 274 -8.93 -6.72 -9.88
C PRO A 274 -8.33 -6.79 -11.29
N VAL A 275 -7.90 -7.97 -11.74
CA VAL A 275 -7.24 -8.15 -13.04
C VAL A 275 -8.26 -8.50 -14.12
N GLU A 276 -8.98 -9.61 -13.95
CA GLU A 276 -9.80 -10.22 -14.99
C GLU A 276 -11.09 -9.45 -15.27
N THR A 277 -11.58 -8.66 -14.31
CA THR A 277 -12.81 -7.88 -14.46
C THR A 277 -12.52 -6.39 -14.46
N TRP A 278 -11.89 -5.88 -13.40
CA TRP A 278 -11.70 -4.44 -13.25
C TRP A 278 -10.68 -3.89 -14.25
N PHE A 279 -9.46 -4.43 -14.29
CA PHE A 279 -8.45 -3.90 -15.19
C PHE A 279 -8.80 -4.15 -16.66
N ALA A 280 -9.33 -5.34 -16.99
CA ALA A 280 -9.87 -5.62 -18.33
C ALA A 280 -10.96 -4.62 -18.75
N GLY A 281 -11.91 -4.31 -17.86
CA GLY A 281 -12.96 -3.33 -18.15
C GLY A 281 -12.45 -1.89 -18.21
N VAL A 282 -11.46 -1.51 -17.40
CA VAL A 282 -10.78 -0.20 -17.50
C VAL A 282 -10.09 -0.05 -18.87
N ILE A 283 -9.45 -1.12 -19.36
CA ILE A 283 -8.85 -1.15 -20.70
C ILE A 283 -9.93 -1.04 -21.78
N GLU A 284 -11.04 -1.75 -21.65
CA GLU A 284 -12.16 -1.68 -22.60
C GLU A 284 -12.77 -0.27 -22.67
N GLY A 285 -12.89 0.43 -21.54
CA GLY A 285 -13.49 1.75 -21.48
C GLY A 285 -12.54 2.90 -21.86
N GLY A 286 -11.30 2.87 -21.35
CA GLY A 286 -10.34 3.97 -21.49
C GLY A 286 -9.21 3.70 -22.48
N GLY A 287 -9.04 2.47 -22.95
CA GLY A 287 -7.85 2.04 -23.69
C GLY A 287 -6.61 1.91 -22.80
N THR A 288 -5.45 1.70 -23.44
CA THR A 288 -4.17 1.43 -22.78
C THR A 288 -3.19 2.61 -22.83
N ASP A 289 -3.48 3.64 -23.64
CA ASP A 289 -2.50 4.69 -23.98
C ASP A 289 -2.42 5.80 -22.94
N TRP A 290 -3.41 5.90 -22.05
CA TRP A 290 -3.51 7.02 -21.11
C TRP A 290 -2.56 6.91 -19.92
N PHE A 291 -2.17 5.69 -19.51
CA PHE A 291 -1.23 5.44 -18.41
C PHE A 291 0.14 4.97 -18.92
N ASP A 292 1.19 5.31 -18.19
CA ASP A 292 2.58 4.93 -18.50
C ASP A 292 3.04 3.73 -17.66
N VAL A 293 2.56 3.64 -16.42
CA VAL A 293 2.99 2.65 -15.43
C VAL A 293 1.80 1.80 -14.98
N VAL A 294 1.97 0.49 -14.96
CA VAL A 294 1.04 -0.45 -14.31
C VAL A 294 1.50 -0.67 -12.88
N ASN A 295 0.62 -0.57 -11.90
CA ASN A 295 0.97 -0.94 -10.52
C ASN A 295 -0.08 -1.80 -9.84
N TYR A 296 0.36 -2.53 -8.81
CA TYR A 296 -0.48 -3.46 -8.07
C TYR A 296 -0.01 -3.63 -6.63
N HIS A 297 -0.88 -4.20 -5.81
CA HIS A 297 -0.64 -4.47 -4.41
C HIS A 297 -0.54 -5.98 -4.17
N TYR A 298 0.29 -6.38 -3.22
CA TYR A 298 0.43 -7.77 -2.83
C TYR A 298 0.57 -7.94 -1.32
N TYR A 299 -0.52 -8.33 -0.67
CA TYR A 299 -0.55 -8.70 0.75
C TYR A 299 -0.73 -10.20 0.97
N GLY A 300 -0.88 -10.98 -0.10
CA GLY A 300 -1.06 -12.42 -0.04
C GLY A 300 0.15 -13.16 0.54
N ASN A 301 0.00 -14.47 0.67
CA ASN A 301 1.04 -15.34 1.19
C ASN A 301 2.24 -15.46 0.23
N TRP A 302 3.46 -15.21 0.69
CA TRP A 302 4.65 -15.14 -0.18
C TRP A 302 4.87 -16.38 -1.06
N GLN A 303 4.48 -17.58 -0.59
CA GLN A 303 4.59 -18.81 -1.39
C GLN A 303 3.79 -18.75 -2.69
N GLY A 304 2.70 -17.98 -2.73
CA GLY A 304 1.86 -17.81 -3.92
C GLY A 304 2.34 -16.72 -4.87
N TYR A 305 3.32 -15.90 -4.48
CA TYR A 305 3.68 -14.68 -5.20
C TYR A 305 4.16 -14.96 -6.62
N CYS A 306 5.13 -15.88 -6.79
CA CYS A 306 5.69 -16.20 -8.11
C CYS A 306 4.60 -16.59 -9.12
N HIS A 307 3.68 -17.46 -8.70
CA HIS A 307 2.56 -17.91 -9.53
C HIS A 307 1.63 -16.75 -9.90
N GLN A 308 1.19 -15.96 -8.90
CA GLN A 308 0.27 -14.85 -9.16
C GLN A 308 0.90 -13.77 -10.05
N ARG A 309 2.17 -13.44 -9.82
CA ARG A 309 2.88 -12.46 -10.66
C ARG A 309 3.08 -12.94 -12.09
N GLN A 310 3.30 -14.24 -12.31
CA GLN A 310 3.35 -14.85 -13.65
C GLN A 310 1.98 -14.87 -14.34
N SER A 311 0.89 -15.15 -13.61
CA SER A 311 -0.47 -15.02 -14.15
C SER A 311 -0.75 -13.58 -14.55
N PHE A 312 -0.36 -12.60 -13.72
CA PHE A 312 -0.49 -11.19 -14.05
C PHE A 312 0.37 -10.80 -15.27
N GLN A 313 1.60 -11.32 -15.37
CA GLN A 313 2.44 -11.12 -16.56
C GLN A 313 1.74 -11.62 -17.84
N THR A 314 1.09 -12.78 -17.77
CA THR A 314 0.33 -13.34 -18.90
C THR A 314 -0.82 -12.41 -19.30
N PHE A 315 -1.52 -11.83 -18.33
CA PHE A 315 -2.56 -10.83 -18.59
C PHE A 315 -1.98 -9.59 -19.32
N LEU A 316 -0.84 -9.07 -18.87
CA LEU A 316 -0.18 -7.92 -19.50
C LEU A 316 0.23 -8.23 -20.94
N GLU A 317 0.76 -9.44 -21.20
CA GLU A 317 1.10 -9.91 -22.54
C GLU A 317 -0.13 -9.98 -23.46
N GLN A 318 -1.24 -10.53 -22.98
CA GLN A 318 -2.49 -10.64 -23.74
C GLN A 318 -3.08 -9.28 -24.13
N HIS A 319 -2.81 -8.23 -23.35
CA HIS A 319 -3.29 -6.87 -23.58
C HIS A 319 -2.24 -5.93 -24.18
N GLY A 320 -1.07 -6.44 -24.58
CA GLY A 320 -0.03 -5.64 -25.22
C GLY A 320 0.63 -4.61 -24.29
N LEU A 321 0.70 -4.90 -22.99
CA LEU A 321 1.21 -3.99 -21.95
C LEU A 321 2.65 -4.31 -21.52
N THR A 322 3.37 -5.19 -22.22
CA THR A 322 4.72 -5.64 -21.84
C THR A 322 5.78 -4.55 -21.87
N ASP A 323 5.55 -3.49 -22.63
CA ASP A 323 6.49 -2.37 -22.76
C ASP A 323 6.33 -1.33 -21.65
N LYS A 324 5.30 -1.47 -20.81
CA LYS A 324 5.05 -0.57 -19.69
C LYS A 324 5.75 -1.09 -18.43
N PRO A 325 6.45 -0.23 -17.66
CA PRO A 325 7.01 -0.61 -16.37
C PRO A 325 5.91 -1.08 -15.41
N VAL A 326 6.24 -2.07 -14.59
CA VAL A 326 5.34 -2.63 -13.57
C VAL A 326 5.88 -2.33 -12.18
N TRP A 327 5.05 -1.77 -11.30
CA TRP A 327 5.41 -1.43 -9.92
C TRP A 327 4.57 -2.19 -8.90
N MET A 328 5.20 -2.73 -7.86
CA MET A 328 4.50 -3.22 -6.68
C MET A 328 4.45 -2.09 -5.63
N THR A 329 3.42 -1.26 -5.70
CA THR A 329 3.30 -0.03 -4.88
C THR A 329 2.84 -0.28 -3.46
N GLU A 330 2.34 -1.48 -3.16
CA GLU A 330 2.06 -1.91 -1.79
C GLU A 330 2.38 -3.38 -1.56
N SER A 331 3.27 -3.65 -0.63
CA SER A 331 3.41 -4.99 -0.06
C SER A 331 3.89 -4.91 1.38
N GLY A 332 3.41 -5.83 2.21
CA GLY A 332 3.79 -5.86 3.61
C GLY A 332 3.37 -7.15 4.29
N ALA A 333 3.92 -7.36 5.47
CA ALA A 333 3.52 -8.42 6.38
C ALA A 333 3.47 -7.87 7.81
N THR A 334 2.57 -8.42 8.62
CA THR A 334 2.51 -8.07 10.04
C THR A 334 3.50 -8.89 10.86
N ARG A 335 4.07 -8.29 11.89
CA ARG A 335 4.82 -8.99 12.93
C ARG A 335 3.93 -9.59 14.02
N ASP A 336 2.65 -9.21 14.06
CA ASP A 336 1.76 -9.58 15.15
C ASP A 336 1.30 -11.04 15.01
N PRO A 337 1.67 -11.94 15.93
CA PRO A 337 1.31 -13.37 15.86
C PRO A 337 -0.20 -13.62 15.98
N SER A 338 -0.97 -12.67 16.49
CA SER A 338 -2.43 -12.78 16.63
C SER A 338 -3.20 -12.38 15.37
N LEU A 339 -2.53 -11.73 14.41
CA LEU A 339 -3.13 -11.41 13.13
C LEU A 339 -2.88 -12.53 12.13
N THR A 340 -3.96 -13.02 11.52
CA THR A 340 -3.92 -13.98 10.41
C THR A 340 -4.53 -13.43 9.12
N THR A 341 -5.05 -12.20 9.18
CA THR A 341 -5.61 -11.47 8.03
C THR A 341 -4.47 -11.12 7.07
N ARG A 342 -4.60 -11.52 5.80
CA ARG A 342 -3.62 -11.35 4.69
C ARG A 342 -2.35 -12.22 4.79
N THR A 343 -1.82 -12.42 6.00
CA THR A 343 -0.71 -13.34 6.30
C THR A 343 -1.24 -14.56 7.06
N ASN A 344 -1.53 -15.66 6.38
CA ASN A 344 -2.08 -16.88 6.98
C ASN A 344 -1.00 -17.88 7.44
N TYR A 345 0.18 -17.37 7.80
CA TYR A 345 1.35 -18.11 8.28
C TYR A 345 1.91 -17.45 9.54
N PRO A 346 2.76 -18.12 10.34
CA PRO A 346 3.20 -17.60 11.63
C PRO A 346 3.91 -16.24 11.53
N ASN A 347 3.32 -15.22 12.15
CA ASN A 347 3.86 -13.87 12.20
C ASN A 347 4.74 -13.66 13.44
N SER A 348 5.81 -12.90 13.24
CA SER A 348 6.73 -12.46 14.28
C SER A 348 7.59 -11.31 13.74
N PRO A 349 8.30 -10.55 14.58
CA PRO A 349 9.26 -9.55 14.11
C PRO A 349 10.33 -10.15 13.19
N GLN A 350 10.77 -11.38 13.45
CA GLN A 350 11.75 -12.10 12.63
C GLN A 350 11.14 -12.57 11.30
N ALA A 351 9.89 -13.04 11.31
CA ALA A 351 9.18 -13.40 10.09
C ALA A 351 9.01 -12.16 9.19
N GLN A 352 8.56 -11.03 9.74
CA GLN A 352 8.43 -9.77 9.00
C GLN A 352 9.77 -9.32 8.38
N ALA A 353 10.89 -9.49 9.09
CA ALA A 353 12.21 -9.22 8.54
C ALA A 353 12.55 -10.12 7.34
N ALA A 354 12.20 -11.41 7.40
CA ALA A 354 12.36 -12.32 6.26
C ALA A 354 11.43 -11.98 5.09
N GLU A 355 10.23 -11.43 5.36
CA GLU A 355 9.24 -11.03 4.35
C GLU A 355 9.73 -9.91 3.44
N ILE A 356 10.63 -9.04 3.92
CA ILE A 356 11.31 -8.06 3.05
C ILE A 356 11.93 -8.77 1.85
N PHE A 357 12.74 -9.80 2.09
CA PHE A 357 13.41 -10.53 1.02
C PHE A 357 12.46 -11.43 0.23
N ARG A 358 11.50 -12.08 0.90
CA ARG A 358 10.53 -12.97 0.22
C ARG A 358 9.55 -12.24 -0.70
N ARG A 359 9.40 -10.92 -0.56
CA ARG A 359 8.52 -10.10 -1.38
C ARG A 359 9.30 -9.29 -2.41
N LEU A 360 10.34 -8.57 -1.98
CA LEU A 360 11.08 -7.70 -2.87
C LEU A 360 11.95 -8.49 -3.87
N ALA A 361 12.64 -9.54 -3.43
CA ALA A 361 13.54 -10.29 -4.32
C ALA A 361 12.81 -10.91 -5.54
N PRO A 362 11.71 -11.66 -5.37
CA PRO A 362 11.00 -12.21 -6.51
C PRO A 362 10.32 -11.13 -7.35
N ALA A 363 9.89 -10.02 -6.76
CA ALA A 363 9.27 -8.93 -7.53
C ALA A 363 10.22 -8.35 -8.58
N TYR A 364 11.43 -7.96 -8.18
CA TYR A 364 12.44 -7.49 -9.13
C TYR A 364 12.86 -8.58 -10.11
N ALA A 365 13.02 -9.81 -9.64
CA ALA A 365 13.44 -10.94 -10.48
C ALA A 365 12.38 -11.38 -11.50
N LEU A 366 11.12 -10.99 -11.30
CA LEU A 366 10.00 -11.19 -12.21
C LEU A 366 9.61 -9.92 -12.98
N GLY A 367 10.48 -8.90 -12.95
CA GLY A 367 10.41 -7.74 -13.85
C GLY A 367 9.74 -6.48 -13.27
N ASP A 368 9.49 -6.41 -11.96
CA ASP A 368 9.02 -5.15 -11.36
C ASP A 368 10.17 -4.15 -11.25
N ASP A 369 9.91 -2.88 -11.61
CA ASP A 369 10.93 -1.83 -11.60
C ASP A 369 11.04 -1.10 -10.25
N LEU A 370 9.91 -0.98 -9.54
CA LEU A 370 9.81 -0.33 -8.24
C LEU A 370 8.98 -1.20 -7.29
N VAL A 371 9.49 -1.41 -6.08
CA VAL A 371 8.76 -2.07 -5.00
C VAL A 371 8.70 -1.17 -3.76
N MET A 372 7.52 -1.03 -3.18
CA MET A 372 7.29 -0.19 -2.01
C MET A 372 6.75 -1.00 -0.82
N TRP A 373 7.40 -0.84 0.33
CA TRP A 373 6.96 -1.51 1.55
C TRP A 373 5.82 -0.73 2.23
N HIS A 374 4.72 -1.41 2.50
CA HIS A 374 3.65 -0.95 3.38
C HIS A 374 3.82 -1.58 4.78
N THR A 375 4.10 -0.81 5.83
CA THR A 375 4.19 0.65 5.89
C THR A 375 5.42 1.10 6.67
N TYR A 376 5.71 2.41 6.63
CA TYR A 376 6.80 2.99 7.39
C TYR A 376 6.55 2.94 8.91
N LEU A 377 5.38 3.40 9.36
CA LEU A 377 5.02 3.45 10.79
C LEU A 377 3.83 2.54 11.09
N ASP A 378 3.96 1.75 12.15
CA ASP A 378 2.87 0.92 12.67
C ASP A 378 1.62 1.76 12.89
N SER A 379 0.48 1.20 12.48
CA SER A 379 -0.82 1.67 12.97
C SER A 379 -0.91 1.43 14.48
N PRO A 380 -1.69 2.23 15.23
CA PRO A 380 -1.89 2.03 16.66
C PRO A 380 -2.26 0.59 16.99
N ASP A 381 -1.60 0.03 17.99
CA ASP A 381 -1.86 -1.32 18.49
C ASP A 381 -3.12 -1.33 19.36
N LEU A 382 -4.27 -1.33 18.69
CA LEU A 382 -5.59 -1.33 19.30
C LEU A 382 -6.35 -2.61 18.95
N PRO A 383 -7.17 -3.15 19.88
CA PRO A 383 -8.04 -4.29 19.58
C PRO A 383 -8.91 -4.01 18.35
N GLY A 384 -8.92 -4.92 17.39
CA GLY A 384 -9.69 -4.81 16.15
C GLY A 384 -9.02 -3.99 15.03
N ASN A 385 -7.83 -3.46 15.24
CA ASN A 385 -7.05 -2.87 14.15
C ASN A 385 -6.27 -3.96 13.39
N ASP A 386 -6.76 -4.35 12.22
CA ASP A 386 -6.13 -5.37 11.37
C ASP A 386 -4.88 -4.87 10.60
N TRP A 387 -4.54 -3.59 10.75
CA TRP A 387 -3.35 -2.94 10.16
C TRP A 387 -2.24 -2.65 11.18
N ARG A 388 -2.35 -3.18 12.40
CA ARG A 388 -1.28 -3.09 13.40
C ARG A 388 -0.12 -4.04 13.06
N GLY A 389 1.09 -3.68 13.43
CA GLY A 389 2.27 -4.52 13.28
C GLY A 389 2.86 -4.61 11.86
N TYR A 390 2.42 -3.80 10.90
CA TYR A 390 2.96 -3.77 9.52
C TYR A 390 4.14 -2.80 9.31
N GLY A 391 4.39 -1.92 10.27
CA GLY A 391 5.39 -0.87 10.21
C GLY A 391 6.81 -1.38 10.24
N LEU A 392 7.72 -0.75 9.47
CA LEU A 392 9.16 -0.88 9.71
C LEU A 392 9.56 -0.28 11.06
N ARG A 393 8.78 0.70 11.52
CA ARG A 393 8.86 1.30 12.85
C ARG A 393 7.60 1.03 13.65
N THR A 394 7.73 0.97 14.97
CA THR A 394 6.58 0.91 15.88
C THR A 394 5.79 2.23 15.80
N HIS A 395 4.59 2.25 16.39
CA HIS A 395 3.79 3.48 16.48
C HIS A 395 4.54 4.58 17.27
N GLY A 396 5.44 4.16 18.17
CA GLY A 396 6.35 5.02 18.92
C GLY A 396 7.62 5.45 18.17
N GLY A 397 7.76 5.09 16.88
CA GLY A 397 8.90 5.44 16.04
C GLY A 397 10.14 4.54 16.21
N GLU A 398 10.08 3.48 17.03
CA GLU A 398 11.22 2.59 17.25
C GLU A 398 11.47 1.68 16.06
N ALA A 399 12.73 1.50 15.64
CA ALA A 399 13.08 0.62 14.52
C ALA A 399 12.86 -0.86 14.85
N GLN A 400 12.23 -1.59 13.94
CA GLN A 400 11.94 -3.02 14.07
C GLN A 400 12.94 -3.88 13.29
N PRO A 401 12.99 -5.21 13.49
CA PRO A 401 13.87 -6.08 12.69
C PRO A 401 13.68 -5.91 11.17
N ALA A 402 12.46 -5.67 10.71
CA ALA A 402 12.16 -5.42 9.30
C ALA A 402 12.78 -4.12 8.75
N TYR A 403 12.94 -3.07 9.58
CA TYR A 403 13.67 -1.86 9.21
C TYR A 403 15.11 -2.18 8.80
N TYR A 404 15.80 -2.97 9.62
CA TYR A 404 17.19 -3.34 9.35
C TYR A 404 17.30 -4.33 8.18
N ALA A 405 16.32 -5.22 8.01
CA ALA A 405 16.27 -6.11 6.85
C ALA A 405 16.09 -5.33 5.54
N LEU A 406 15.25 -4.29 5.53
CA LEU A 406 15.14 -3.39 4.37
C LEU A 406 16.45 -2.63 4.14
N GLN A 407 17.09 -2.13 5.19
CA GLN A 407 18.39 -1.47 5.07
C GLN A 407 19.47 -2.40 4.47
N LEU A 408 19.52 -3.67 4.91
CA LEU A 408 20.39 -4.68 4.33
C LEU A 408 20.07 -4.92 2.85
N PHE A 409 18.79 -5.10 2.52
CA PHE A 409 18.32 -5.30 1.14
C PHE A 409 18.79 -4.16 0.24
N ILE A 410 18.53 -2.91 0.64
CA ILE A 410 18.90 -1.72 -0.14
C ILE A 410 20.42 -1.65 -0.28
N ARG A 411 21.17 -1.75 0.83
CA ARG A 411 22.64 -1.61 0.79
C ARG A 411 23.32 -2.66 -0.10
N GLU A 412 22.84 -3.90 -0.09
CA GLU A 412 23.51 -5.01 -0.75
C GLU A 412 22.97 -5.30 -2.16
N LEU A 413 21.72 -4.97 -2.46
CA LEU A 413 21.08 -5.31 -3.73
C LEU A 413 20.74 -4.08 -4.58
N ILE A 414 20.47 -2.92 -3.97
CA ILE A 414 20.12 -1.69 -4.69
C ILE A 414 21.36 -0.76 -4.82
N PRO A 415 21.53 -0.05 -5.94
CA PRO A 415 20.84 -0.28 -7.21
C PRO A 415 21.35 -1.54 -7.92
N PHE A 416 20.44 -2.28 -8.55
CA PHE A 416 20.77 -3.38 -9.45
C PHE A 416 20.57 -2.98 -10.90
N ARG A 417 21.29 -3.64 -11.81
CA ARG A 417 21.07 -3.54 -13.26
C ARG A 417 20.32 -4.74 -13.82
N GLN A 418 20.36 -5.88 -13.13
CA GLN A 418 19.64 -7.10 -13.49
C GLN A 418 19.25 -7.87 -12.24
N ALA A 419 18.02 -8.39 -12.23
CA ALA A 419 17.53 -9.35 -11.26
C ALA A 419 16.91 -10.53 -12.04
N GLU A 420 17.16 -11.76 -11.60
CA GLU A 420 16.74 -12.97 -12.31
C GLU A 420 16.28 -14.04 -11.32
N ALA A 421 15.15 -14.67 -11.61
CA ALA A 421 14.65 -15.83 -10.86
C ALA A 421 15.25 -17.11 -11.46
N LEU A 422 16.26 -17.67 -10.79
CA LEU A 422 16.81 -18.99 -11.16
C LEU A 422 15.90 -20.13 -10.70
N SER A 423 15.16 -19.89 -9.61
CA SER A 423 14.08 -20.76 -9.13
C SER A 423 13.10 -19.92 -8.32
N CYS A 424 11.79 -20.13 -8.50
CA CYS A 424 10.72 -19.41 -7.81
C CYS A 424 9.57 -20.40 -7.56
N ASP A 425 9.67 -21.18 -6.49
CA ASP A 425 8.68 -22.19 -6.11
C ASP A 425 8.29 -22.01 -4.65
N GLY A 426 7.02 -21.70 -4.40
CA GLY A 426 6.49 -21.48 -3.05
C GLY A 426 6.66 -22.66 -2.09
N ARG A 427 6.90 -23.88 -2.57
CA ARG A 427 7.19 -25.05 -1.72
C ARG A 427 8.57 -25.66 -1.97
N GLY A 428 9.28 -25.14 -2.96
CA GLY A 428 10.56 -25.63 -3.43
C GLY A 428 11.72 -24.70 -3.07
N ALA A 429 12.73 -24.69 -3.94
CA ALA A 429 13.85 -23.77 -3.85
C ALA A 429 13.44 -22.40 -4.42
N ASN A 430 13.86 -21.34 -3.73
CA ASN A 430 13.70 -19.96 -4.17
C ASN A 430 15.10 -19.37 -4.27
N ILE A 431 15.53 -19.02 -5.48
CA ILE A 431 16.90 -18.62 -5.82
C ILE A 431 16.82 -17.44 -6.77
N PHE A 432 17.29 -16.29 -6.31
CA PHE A 432 17.30 -15.06 -7.09
C PHE A 432 18.73 -14.53 -7.21
N ARG A 433 19.12 -14.21 -8.43
CA ARG A 433 20.42 -13.63 -8.74
C ARG A 433 20.24 -12.14 -9.03
N PHE A 434 21.07 -11.32 -8.39
CA PHE A 434 21.15 -9.89 -8.62
C PHE A 434 22.53 -9.55 -9.16
N VAL A 435 22.57 -8.71 -10.19
CA VAL A 435 23.79 -8.06 -10.65
C VAL A 435 23.65 -6.57 -10.34
N ARG A 436 24.49 -6.09 -9.43
CA ARG A 436 24.52 -4.68 -9.03
C ARG A 436 25.01 -3.79 -10.17
N GLN A 437 24.79 -2.48 -10.04
CA GLN A 437 25.32 -1.51 -11.01
C GLN A 437 26.85 -1.55 -11.16
N ASP A 438 27.58 -1.84 -10.08
CA ASP A 438 29.04 -2.01 -10.09
C ASP A 438 29.50 -3.37 -10.67
N GLY A 439 28.56 -4.22 -11.09
CA GLY A 439 28.82 -5.56 -11.64
C GLY A 439 28.94 -6.66 -10.59
N ALA A 440 28.87 -6.35 -9.29
CA ALA A 440 28.93 -7.35 -8.24
C ALA A 440 27.70 -8.26 -8.27
N GLU A 441 27.91 -9.57 -8.15
CA GLU A 441 26.82 -10.56 -8.08
C GLU A 441 26.39 -10.80 -6.65
N ARG A 442 25.09 -10.97 -6.45
CA ARG A 442 24.47 -11.33 -5.18
C ARG A 442 23.43 -12.41 -5.40
N TYR A 443 23.26 -13.27 -4.41
CA TYR A 443 22.20 -14.29 -4.44
C TYR A 443 21.35 -14.20 -3.19
N VAL A 444 20.03 -14.30 -3.38
CA VAL A 444 19.07 -14.47 -2.28
C VAL A 444 18.47 -15.85 -2.41
N ILE A 445 18.62 -16.68 -1.38
CA ILE A 445 18.22 -18.10 -1.42
C ILE A 445 17.42 -18.52 -0.19
N TRP A 446 16.39 -19.35 -0.38
CA TRP A 446 15.64 -20.02 0.68
C TRP A 446 14.79 -21.19 0.16
N GLY A 447 14.05 -21.83 1.05
CA GLY A 447 13.10 -22.90 0.74
C GLY A 447 13.67 -24.29 1.01
N THR A 448 13.34 -25.24 0.15
CA THR A 448 13.75 -26.65 0.29
C THR A 448 14.82 -27.05 -0.73
N GLY A 449 15.68 -27.99 -0.36
CA GLY A 449 16.76 -28.49 -1.23
C GLY A 449 18.15 -27.97 -0.85
N GLN A 450 19.02 -27.84 -1.84
CA GLN A 450 20.41 -27.38 -1.68
C GLN A 450 20.75 -26.36 -2.77
N PHE A 451 21.66 -25.44 -2.44
CA PHE A 451 22.25 -24.49 -3.37
C PHE A 451 23.77 -24.64 -3.36
N THR A 452 24.37 -24.82 -4.54
CA THR A 452 25.82 -24.85 -4.70
C THR A 452 26.33 -23.44 -4.92
N VAL A 453 27.23 -22.98 -4.06
CA VAL A 453 27.77 -21.61 -4.08
C VAL A 453 28.55 -21.39 -5.38
N PRO A 454 28.21 -20.37 -6.19
CA PRO A 454 28.88 -20.10 -7.45
C PRO A 454 30.25 -19.45 -7.23
N GLN A 455 31.04 -19.36 -8.32
CA GLN A 455 32.31 -18.65 -8.29
C GLN A 455 32.12 -17.17 -7.94
N GLY A 456 33.10 -16.58 -7.26
CA GLY A 456 33.08 -15.16 -6.86
C GLY A 456 32.29 -14.86 -5.59
N ILE A 457 31.49 -15.80 -5.09
CA ILE A 457 30.76 -15.67 -3.81
C ILE A 457 31.62 -16.21 -2.67
N SER A 458 31.75 -15.43 -1.61
CA SER A 458 32.68 -15.69 -0.50
C SER A 458 32.07 -15.52 0.88
N GLU A 459 30.92 -14.85 0.99
CA GLU A 459 30.24 -14.68 2.26
C GLU A 459 28.74 -14.92 2.13
N GLN A 460 28.12 -15.33 3.24
CA GLN A 460 26.68 -15.47 3.39
C GLN A 460 26.20 -14.87 4.71
N VAL A 461 24.94 -14.44 4.77
CA VAL A 461 24.33 -13.95 6.00
C VAL A 461 22.83 -14.25 6.05
N SER A 462 22.33 -14.50 7.26
CA SER A 462 20.88 -14.51 7.51
C SER A 462 20.33 -13.10 7.34
N VAL A 463 19.17 -12.97 6.69
CA VAL A 463 18.50 -11.67 6.52
C VAL A 463 17.83 -11.16 7.82
N ILE A 464 17.73 -12.03 8.83
CA ILE A 464 17.21 -11.67 10.15
C ILE A 464 18.37 -11.12 10.99
N PRO A 465 18.27 -9.87 11.51
CA PRO A 465 19.35 -9.27 12.29
C PRO A 465 19.48 -9.93 13.66
N ALA A 466 20.71 -10.01 14.18
CA ALA A 466 21.01 -10.53 15.52
C ALA A 466 20.77 -9.49 16.66
N GLY A 467 20.15 -8.36 16.34
CA GLY A 467 19.95 -7.22 17.26
C GLY A 467 19.55 -5.95 16.50
N GLN A 468 20.06 -4.79 16.93
CA GLN A 468 19.84 -3.47 16.31
C GLN A 468 20.56 -3.34 14.94
N GLY A 469 20.23 -4.21 13.98
CA GLY A 469 20.80 -4.21 12.63
C GLY A 469 22.15 -4.89 12.49
N ASN A 470 22.59 -5.67 13.47
CA ASN A 470 23.83 -6.43 13.40
C ASN A 470 23.67 -7.68 12.53
N TYR A 471 24.57 -7.84 11.55
CA TYR A 471 24.63 -8.96 10.62
C TYR A 471 25.99 -9.64 10.69
N ALA A 472 26.02 -10.91 11.06
CA ALA A 472 27.25 -11.70 11.19
C ALA A 472 27.50 -12.50 9.90
N TRP A 473 28.22 -11.89 8.96
CA TRP A 473 28.65 -12.56 7.73
C TRP A 473 29.51 -13.77 8.05
N GLN A 474 29.18 -14.90 7.43
CA GLN A 474 29.90 -16.15 7.56
C GLN A 474 30.63 -16.45 6.25
N PRO A 475 31.89 -16.90 6.30
CA PRO A 475 32.61 -17.28 5.10
C PRO A 475 31.91 -18.47 4.42
N THR A 476 31.92 -18.45 3.09
CA THR A 476 31.54 -19.58 2.25
C THR A 476 32.57 -19.77 1.14
N THR A 477 32.51 -20.89 0.43
CA THR A 477 33.48 -21.22 -0.63
C THR A 477 32.75 -21.68 -1.89
N PRO A 478 33.22 -21.30 -3.09
CA PRO A 478 32.67 -21.83 -4.33
C PRO A 478 32.63 -23.35 -4.34
N GLY A 479 31.50 -23.93 -4.75
CA GLY A 479 31.26 -25.37 -4.72
C GLY A 479 30.72 -25.91 -3.39
N GLN A 480 30.68 -25.10 -2.32
CA GLN A 480 30.01 -25.48 -1.08
C GLN A 480 28.51 -25.66 -1.32
N ASN A 481 27.93 -26.73 -0.77
CA ASN A 481 26.48 -26.93 -0.76
C ASN A 481 25.88 -26.36 0.52
N ILE A 482 24.99 -25.38 0.36
CA ILE A 482 24.18 -24.81 1.43
C ILE A 482 22.82 -25.51 1.43
N ARG A 483 22.42 -26.05 2.58
CA ARG A 483 21.07 -26.57 2.77
C ARG A 483 20.10 -25.40 2.88
N LEU A 484 19.10 -25.35 2.02
CA LEU A 484 18.08 -24.31 2.05
C LEU A 484 17.17 -24.47 3.27
N THR A 485 16.72 -23.34 3.81
CA THR A 485 15.75 -23.26 4.91
C THR A 485 14.71 -22.19 4.59
N GLU A 486 13.64 -22.12 5.37
CA GLU A 486 12.62 -21.06 5.22
C GLU A 486 13.19 -19.64 5.38
N ILE A 487 14.26 -19.46 6.17
CA ILE A 487 14.86 -18.15 6.39
C ILE A 487 15.77 -17.80 5.21
N PRO A 488 15.54 -16.66 4.53
CA PRO A 488 16.42 -16.23 3.45
C PRO A 488 17.85 -16.00 3.90
N LEU A 489 18.76 -16.43 3.04
CA LEU A 489 20.18 -16.11 3.09
C LEU A 489 20.51 -15.15 1.94
N LEU A 490 21.33 -14.15 2.24
CA LEU A 490 21.95 -13.29 1.25
C LEU A 490 23.43 -13.68 1.10
N LEU A 491 23.88 -13.82 -0.14
CA LEU A 491 25.24 -14.22 -0.48
C LEU A 491 25.91 -13.15 -1.35
N ARG A 492 27.22 -12.95 -1.15
CA ARG A 492 27.99 -11.91 -1.84
C ARG A 492 29.43 -12.25 -2.20
#